data_AF-A0A9C8E096-F1
#
_entry.id   AF-A0A9C8E096-F1
#
_cell.length_a   1.000
_cell.length_b   1.000
_cell.length_c   1.000
_cell.angle_alpha   90.00
_cell.angle_beta   90.00
_cell.angle_gamma   90.00
#
_symmetry.space_group_name_H-M   'P 1'
#
loop_
_entity.id
_entity.type
_entity.pdbx_description
1 polymer ?
#
loop_
_entity_poly.entity_id
_entity_poly.type
_entity_poly.pdbx_seq_one_letter_code
_entity_poly.pdbx_strand_id
1 'polypeptide(L)'
;MISKVKHIHALTSIKRERVLPVAGHVLVRRMQKVSPSDVIVVAPLVSQFVLMDIAQGLNVNPARADELLQRQAGEDLVQGDVIAGPVGLFKRVVRAPQEGMVRIAGEGKVLYEISSPDFELQAGMEGTITNIIPERGAIIETKGALIQGVWGNGKTTYGVVQPTSNDLLKELVVEQLNIGFRGAIITAGFCRSPEVLEAAGIVPVKGLILGSMSANLIPLAKKMDYPIMIIDGFRETPMNKAAEKILIENKDKNIALNAQELDTFQGNFPEGIISQSSTSEPDLPSEVETLKAGKKVIIINGPQAPQIGEIEKIISGKQVLSNGVETQLAEVTLANEKSTIIPLTNLEIIND
;
A
#
# COMPACT_ATOMS: atom_id res chain seq x y z
N MET A 1 23.83 -0.76 18.75
CA MET A 1 23.02 -1.50 17.77
C MET A 1 22.34 -0.47 16.87
N ILE A 2 22.44 -0.62 15.55
CA ILE A 2 21.69 0.22 14.60
C ILE A 2 20.28 -0.36 14.52
N SER A 3 19.27 0.49 14.65
CA SER A 3 17.86 0.14 14.51
C SER A 3 17.26 0.93 13.36
N LYS A 4 16.27 0.34 12.69
CA LYS A 4 15.34 1.11 11.86
C LYS A 4 14.52 2.04 12.76
N VAL A 5 14.12 3.16 12.19
CA VAL A 5 13.28 4.16 12.85
C VAL A 5 11.86 3.98 12.33
N LYS A 6 10.90 3.80 13.25
CA LYS A 6 9.49 3.89 12.89
C LYS A 6 9.11 5.37 12.87
N HIS A 7 8.67 5.86 11.72
CA HIS A 7 8.34 7.27 11.56
C HIS A 7 6.89 7.54 11.98
N ILE A 8 6.71 8.27 13.08
CA ILE A 8 5.41 8.77 13.56
C ILE A 8 5.58 10.26 13.89
N HIS A 9 5.67 11.11 12.87
CA HIS A 9 6.02 12.53 13.00
C HIS A 9 4.78 13.40 12.84
N ALA A 10 4.54 14.35 13.75
CA ALA A 10 3.48 15.34 13.57
C ALA A 10 3.78 16.33 12.42
N LEU A 11 5.07 16.60 12.17
CA LEU A 11 5.55 17.45 11.07
C LEU A 11 6.97 17.05 10.67
N THR A 12 7.16 16.61 9.44
CA THR A 12 8.46 16.29 8.85
C THR A 12 8.47 16.56 7.34
N SER A 13 9.65 16.58 6.73
CA SER A 13 9.77 16.53 5.27
C SER A 13 9.63 15.07 4.81
N ILE A 14 8.82 14.86 3.77
CA ILE A 14 8.46 13.53 3.28
C ILE A 14 8.76 13.48 1.79
N LYS A 15 9.59 12.51 1.40
CA LYS A 15 10.00 12.30 0.01
C LYS A 15 9.67 10.87 -0.41
N ARG A 16 8.93 10.70 -1.50
CA ARG A 16 8.54 9.39 -2.02
C ARG A 16 8.83 9.27 -3.51
N GLU A 17 9.51 8.19 -3.88
CA GLU A 17 9.66 7.81 -5.28
C GLU A 17 8.38 7.11 -5.73
N ARG A 18 7.81 7.57 -6.83
CA ARG A 18 6.65 6.96 -7.47
C ARG A 18 7.07 6.53 -8.86
N VAL A 19 7.34 5.23 -9.01
CA VAL A 19 7.92 4.64 -10.22
C VAL A 19 7.16 3.41 -10.66
N LEU A 20 7.13 3.19 -11.97
CA LEU A 20 6.70 1.93 -12.58
C LEU A 20 7.87 0.94 -12.72
N PRO A 21 7.59 -0.38 -12.71
CA PRO A 21 8.60 -1.41 -12.95
C PRO A 21 9.01 -1.49 -14.43
N VAL A 22 8.25 -0.88 -15.33
CA VAL A 22 8.47 -0.85 -16.78
C VAL A 22 8.60 0.59 -17.28
N ALA A 23 9.14 0.74 -18.49
CA ALA A 23 9.19 2.04 -19.15
C ALA A 23 7.76 2.54 -19.50
N GLY A 24 7.55 3.83 -19.39
CA GLY A 24 6.29 4.52 -19.59
C GLY A 24 6.47 6.01 -19.88
N HIS A 25 5.36 6.68 -20.15
CA HIS A 25 5.33 8.10 -20.46
C HIS A 25 5.08 8.92 -19.20
N VAL A 26 6.09 9.66 -18.76
CA VAL A 26 5.99 10.58 -17.61
C VAL A 26 5.21 11.83 -18.04
N LEU A 27 4.12 12.13 -17.34
CA LEU A 27 3.18 13.21 -17.66
C LEU A 27 3.40 14.51 -16.87
N VAL A 28 4.32 14.47 -15.90
CA VAL A 28 4.60 15.60 -15.01
C VAL A 28 5.97 16.22 -15.25
N ARG A 29 6.14 17.45 -14.77
CA ARG A 29 7.41 18.20 -14.83
C ARG A 29 7.92 18.58 -13.45
N ARG A 30 9.22 18.86 -13.36
CA ARG A 30 9.85 19.39 -12.13
C ARG A 30 9.14 20.68 -11.68
N MET A 31 9.00 20.86 -10.37
CA MET A 31 8.29 21.94 -9.69
C MET A 31 6.76 21.95 -9.85
N GLN A 32 6.18 20.94 -10.52
CA GLN A 32 4.74 20.81 -10.60
C GLN A 32 4.16 20.38 -9.25
N LYS A 33 3.08 21.03 -8.80
CA LYS A 33 2.27 20.54 -7.69
C LYS A 33 1.32 19.45 -8.18
N VAL A 34 1.15 18.41 -7.38
CA VAL A 34 0.28 17.28 -7.69
C VAL A 34 -0.66 16.98 -6.54
N SER A 35 -1.88 16.57 -6.88
CA SER A 35 -2.84 15.95 -5.98
C SER A 35 -2.68 14.42 -6.02
N PRO A 36 -3.12 13.69 -4.99
CA PRO A 36 -2.97 12.23 -4.93
C PRO A 36 -3.53 11.47 -6.12
N SER A 37 -4.62 11.97 -6.74
CA SER A 37 -5.27 11.35 -7.91
C SER A 37 -4.62 11.70 -9.25
N ASP A 38 -3.67 12.64 -9.29
CA ASP A 38 -3.05 13.06 -10.55
C ASP A 38 -2.23 11.91 -11.11
N VAL A 39 -2.44 11.58 -12.38
CA VAL A 39 -1.67 10.57 -13.10
C VAL A 39 -0.30 11.16 -13.45
N ILE A 40 0.76 10.52 -12.97
CA ILE A 40 2.14 10.97 -13.17
C ILE A 40 2.88 10.20 -14.26
N VAL A 41 2.50 8.94 -14.49
CA VAL A 41 3.07 8.08 -15.53
C VAL A 41 1.98 7.18 -16.08
N VAL A 42 2.00 6.93 -17.38
CA VAL A 42 1.19 5.90 -18.05
C VAL A 42 2.08 4.88 -18.73
N ALA A 43 1.75 3.60 -18.64
CA ALA A 43 2.49 2.56 -19.35
C ALA A 43 1.63 1.33 -19.66
N PRO A 44 1.90 0.60 -20.76
CA PRO A 44 1.27 -0.68 -21.04
C PRO A 44 1.87 -1.76 -20.13
N LEU A 45 1.29 -1.98 -18.94
CA LEU A 45 1.88 -2.90 -17.94
C LEU A 45 1.65 -4.38 -18.24
N VAL A 46 0.55 -4.71 -18.93
CA VAL A 46 0.18 -6.11 -19.19
C VAL A 46 -0.39 -6.24 -20.59
N SER A 47 0.37 -6.89 -21.47
CA SER A 47 -0.16 -7.42 -22.73
C SER A 47 -0.89 -8.73 -22.44
N GLN A 48 -2.20 -8.77 -22.70
CA GLN A 48 -2.96 -10.00 -22.59
C GLN A 48 -2.93 -10.74 -23.94
N PHE A 49 -2.39 -11.96 -23.97
CA PHE A 49 -2.35 -12.77 -25.19
C PHE A 49 -3.39 -13.88 -25.14
N VAL A 50 -4.04 -14.13 -26.27
CA VAL A 50 -4.97 -15.23 -26.49
C VAL A 50 -4.48 -16.05 -27.67
N LEU A 51 -4.25 -17.34 -27.45
CA LEU A 51 -4.00 -18.29 -28.53
C LEU A 51 -5.35 -18.82 -29.04
N MET A 52 -5.72 -18.42 -30.25
CA MET A 52 -6.95 -18.86 -30.91
C MET A 52 -6.67 -20.05 -31.82
N ASP A 53 -7.40 -21.15 -31.63
CA ASP A 53 -7.34 -22.31 -32.52
C ASP A 53 -8.30 -22.12 -33.71
N ILE A 54 -7.74 -21.69 -34.84
CA ILE A 54 -8.51 -21.39 -36.05
C ILE A 54 -8.99 -22.68 -36.71
N ALA A 55 -8.15 -23.71 -36.75
CA ALA A 55 -8.48 -25.02 -37.30
C ALA A 55 -9.68 -25.64 -36.58
N GLN A 56 -9.67 -25.63 -35.25
CA GLN A 56 -10.78 -26.08 -34.43
C GLN A 56 -12.02 -25.19 -34.62
N GLY A 57 -11.87 -23.87 -34.62
CA GLY A 57 -12.98 -22.92 -34.79
C GLY A 57 -13.71 -23.06 -36.14
N LEU A 58 -12.96 -23.38 -37.20
CA LEU A 58 -13.51 -23.64 -38.54
C LEU A 58 -13.85 -25.12 -38.79
N ASN A 59 -13.40 -26.03 -37.93
CA ASN A 59 -13.48 -27.48 -38.07
C ASN A 59 -12.85 -28.01 -39.37
N VAL A 60 -11.60 -27.60 -39.61
CA VAL A 60 -10.75 -28.02 -40.75
C VAL A 60 -9.35 -28.40 -40.24
N ASN A 61 -8.51 -28.95 -41.11
CA ASN A 61 -7.10 -29.19 -40.75
C ASN A 61 -6.28 -27.87 -40.72
N PRO A 62 -5.13 -27.84 -40.05
CA PRO A 62 -4.30 -26.63 -39.92
C PRO A 62 -3.89 -25.99 -41.26
N ALA A 63 -3.43 -26.78 -42.23
CA ALA A 63 -3.02 -26.27 -43.54
C ALA A 63 -4.18 -25.54 -44.26
N ARG A 64 -5.39 -26.13 -44.20
CA ARG A 64 -6.59 -25.50 -44.75
C ARG A 64 -7.03 -24.28 -43.95
N ALA A 65 -6.85 -24.27 -42.64
CA ALA A 65 -7.15 -23.11 -41.80
C ALA A 65 -6.25 -21.92 -42.17
N ASP A 66 -4.97 -22.17 -42.46
CA ASP A 66 -4.01 -21.14 -42.88
C ASP A 66 -4.40 -20.50 -44.21
N GLU A 67 -4.88 -21.29 -45.19
CA GLU A 67 -5.42 -20.79 -46.46
C GLU A 67 -6.68 -19.90 -46.29
N LEU A 68 -7.34 -19.98 -45.14
CA LEU A 68 -8.60 -19.31 -44.84
C LEU A 68 -8.43 -18.12 -43.89
N LEU A 69 -7.20 -17.84 -43.44
CA LEU A 69 -6.86 -16.63 -42.70
C LEU A 69 -7.11 -15.43 -43.60
N GLN A 70 -7.88 -14.46 -43.09
CA GLN A 70 -8.13 -13.19 -43.76
C GLN A 70 -7.24 -12.07 -43.22
N ARG A 71 -6.50 -12.34 -42.13
CA ARG A 71 -5.70 -11.38 -41.36
C ARG A 71 -4.28 -11.88 -41.20
N GLN A 72 -3.33 -10.97 -41.23
CA GLN A 72 -1.90 -11.22 -41.11
C GLN A 72 -1.33 -10.64 -39.81
N ALA A 73 -0.14 -11.11 -39.43
CA ALA A 73 0.60 -10.55 -38.31
C ALA A 73 0.87 -9.05 -38.51
N GLY A 74 0.62 -8.27 -37.46
CA GLY A 74 0.71 -6.81 -37.46
C GLY A 74 -0.61 -6.09 -37.74
N GLU A 75 -1.70 -6.79 -38.07
CA GLU A 75 -3.02 -6.16 -38.24
C GLU A 75 -3.73 -5.91 -36.90
N ASP A 76 -4.18 -4.68 -36.70
CA ASP A 76 -5.12 -4.29 -35.63
C ASP A 76 -6.56 -4.64 -36.03
N LEU A 77 -7.31 -5.21 -35.08
CA LEU A 77 -8.70 -5.63 -35.25
C LEU A 77 -9.56 -5.07 -34.13
N VAL A 78 -10.82 -4.82 -34.44
CA VAL A 78 -11.85 -4.51 -33.43
C VAL A 78 -12.70 -5.74 -33.12
N GLN A 79 -13.47 -5.67 -32.03
CA GLN A 79 -14.35 -6.76 -31.63
C GLN A 79 -15.28 -7.19 -32.79
N GLY A 80 -15.27 -8.50 -33.09
CA GLY A 80 -16.14 -9.09 -34.10
C GLY A 80 -15.56 -9.12 -35.51
N ASP A 81 -14.40 -8.51 -35.77
CA ASP A 81 -13.72 -8.63 -37.07
C ASP A 81 -13.43 -10.10 -37.41
N VAL A 82 -13.60 -10.46 -38.68
CA VAL A 82 -13.32 -11.82 -39.15
C VAL A 82 -11.81 -12.03 -39.25
N ILE A 83 -11.33 -13.06 -38.57
CA ILE A 83 -9.94 -13.52 -38.59
C ILE A 83 -9.77 -14.61 -39.66
N ALA A 84 -10.72 -15.53 -39.75
CA ALA A 84 -10.68 -16.63 -40.72
C ALA A 84 -12.07 -17.16 -41.10
N GLY A 85 -12.18 -17.74 -42.30
CA GLY A 85 -13.42 -18.30 -42.87
C GLY A 85 -13.98 -17.48 -44.03
N PRO A 86 -15.29 -17.50 -44.33
CA PRO A 86 -16.27 -18.49 -43.90
C PRO A 86 -16.03 -19.88 -44.51
N VAL A 87 -16.39 -20.96 -43.80
CA VAL A 87 -16.29 -22.35 -44.28
C VAL A 87 -17.62 -23.10 -44.18
N GLY A 88 -17.92 -23.91 -45.19
CA GLY A 88 -19.04 -24.87 -45.21
C GLY A 88 -20.42 -24.24 -45.39
N LEU A 89 -21.47 -25.07 -45.44
CA LEU A 89 -22.87 -24.62 -45.63
C LEU A 89 -23.35 -23.65 -44.54
N PHE A 90 -22.83 -23.77 -43.32
CA PHE A 90 -23.17 -22.92 -42.18
C PHE A 90 -22.30 -21.66 -42.06
N LYS A 91 -21.39 -21.40 -43.01
CA LYS A 91 -20.50 -20.23 -43.05
C LYS A 91 -19.78 -19.95 -41.72
N ARG A 92 -19.12 -20.97 -41.16
CA ARG A 92 -18.37 -20.83 -39.90
C ARG A 92 -17.23 -19.82 -40.07
N VAL A 93 -17.10 -18.90 -39.12
CA VAL A 93 -16.04 -17.89 -39.06
C VAL A 93 -15.44 -17.85 -37.66
N VAL A 94 -14.16 -17.52 -37.58
CA VAL A 94 -13.51 -17.14 -36.32
C VAL A 94 -13.36 -15.63 -36.31
N ARG A 95 -13.73 -15.00 -35.19
CA ARG A 95 -13.76 -13.54 -35.03
C ARG A 95 -12.87 -13.09 -33.88
N ALA A 96 -12.37 -11.86 -33.98
CA ALA A 96 -11.64 -11.21 -32.90
C ALA A 96 -12.55 -11.07 -31.66
N PRO A 97 -12.10 -11.52 -30.47
CA PRO A 97 -12.91 -11.49 -29.26
C PRO A 97 -13.12 -10.06 -28.73
N GLN A 98 -12.13 -9.19 -28.95
CA GLN A 98 -12.10 -7.78 -28.57
C GLN A 98 -11.03 -7.04 -29.37
N GLU A 99 -10.91 -5.74 -29.15
CA GLU A 99 -9.85 -4.91 -29.76
C GLU A 99 -8.45 -5.45 -29.44
N GLY A 100 -7.57 -5.46 -30.45
CA GLY A 100 -6.24 -6.04 -30.32
C GLY A 100 -5.52 -6.21 -31.66
N MET A 101 -4.40 -6.91 -31.64
CA MET A 101 -3.50 -7.09 -32.77
C MET A 101 -3.17 -8.57 -33.00
N VAL A 102 -3.15 -8.99 -34.25
CA VAL A 102 -2.61 -10.29 -34.65
C VAL A 102 -1.09 -10.25 -34.51
N ARG A 103 -0.51 -11.08 -33.63
CA ARG A 103 0.96 -11.14 -33.45
C ARG A 103 1.61 -12.24 -34.26
N ILE A 104 0.98 -13.40 -34.33
CA ILE A 104 1.44 -14.55 -35.11
C ILE A 104 0.21 -15.21 -35.71
N ALA A 105 0.29 -15.61 -36.97
CA ALA A 105 -0.76 -16.37 -37.65
C ALA A 105 -0.11 -17.49 -38.47
N GLY A 106 -0.61 -18.73 -38.32
CA GLY A 106 -0.10 -19.90 -39.02
C GLY A 106 -0.27 -21.18 -38.20
N GLU A 107 -0.02 -22.33 -38.83
CA GLU A 107 -0.18 -23.67 -38.25
C GLU A 107 -1.60 -23.89 -37.70
N GLY A 108 -2.60 -23.29 -38.33
CA GLY A 108 -4.00 -23.33 -37.92
C GLY A 108 -4.32 -22.56 -36.63
N LYS A 109 -3.42 -21.68 -36.18
CA LYS A 109 -3.57 -20.90 -34.95
C LYS A 109 -3.26 -19.43 -35.17
N VAL A 110 -3.77 -18.59 -34.27
CA VAL A 110 -3.45 -17.17 -34.21
C VAL A 110 -3.10 -16.79 -32.77
N LEU A 111 -1.92 -16.22 -32.57
CA LEU A 111 -1.59 -15.52 -31.32
C LEU A 111 -2.09 -14.09 -31.45
N TYR A 112 -3.07 -13.73 -30.63
CA TYR A 112 -3.71 -12.43 -30.63
C TYR A 112 -3.38 -11.70 -29.35
N GLU A 113 -2.84 -10.50 -29.46
CA GLU A 113 -2.67 -9.62 -28.32
C GLU A 113 -3.91 -8.74 -28.19
N ILE A 114 -4.50 -8.77 -27.02
CA ILE A 114 -5.61 -7.91 -26.64
C ILE A 114 -5.07 -6.53 -26.28
N SER A 115 -5.65 -5.49 -26.87
CA SER A 115 -5.46 -4.12 -26.41
C SER A 115 -6.01 -3.99 -25.00
N SER A 116 -5.12 -3.67 -24.06
CA SER A 116 -5.46 -3.41 -22.66
C SER A 116 -5.28 -1.93 -22.39
N PRO A 117 -6.10 -1.31 -21.53
CA PRO A 117 -5.89 0.09 -21.16
C PRO A 117 -4.51 0.24 -20.50
N ASP A 118 -3.86 1.37 -20.77
CA ASP A 118 -2.62 1.71 -20.10
C ASP A 118 -2.83 1.74 -18.58
N PHE A 119 -1.82 1.31 -17.85
CA PHE A 119 -1.78 1.46 -16.42
C PHE A 119 -1.41 2.90 -16.07
N GLU A 120 -2.25 3.53 -15.26
CA GLU A 120 -2.06 4.87 -14.76
C GLU A 120 -1.42 4.84 -13.36
N LEU A 121 -0.17 5.29 -13.26
CA LEU A 121 0.46 5.53 -11.98
C LEU A 121 0.02 6.89 -11.44
N GLN A 122 -0.79 6.88 -10.39
CA GLN A 122 -1.17 8.09 -9.67
C GLN A 122 -0.04 8.55 -8.71
N ALA A 123 0.00 9.86 -8.45
CA ALA A 123 0.90 10.48 -7.49
C ALA A 123 0.80 9.83 -6.11
N GLY A 124 -0.40 9.48 -5.66
CA GLY A 124 -0.66 8.78 -4.40
C GLY A 124 -0.48 9.65 -3.15
N MET A 125 0.04 10.87 -3.27
CA MET A 125 0.15 11.85 -2.20
C MET A 125 0.12 13.27 -2.78
N GLU A 126 -0.27 14.24 -1.96
CA GLU A 126 -0.16 15.65 -2.30
C GLU A 126 1.29 16.11 -2.12
N GLY A 127 1.83 16.85 -3.08
CA GLY A 127 3.19 17.38 -2.97
C GLY A 127 3.67 18.12 -4.20
N THR A 128 4.98 18.32 -4.28
CA THR A 128 5.67 18.94 -5.42
C THR A 128 6.67 17.97 -6.03
N ILE A 129 6.71 17.91 -7.36
CA ILE A 129 7.67 17.10 -8.10
C ILE A 129 9.07 17.73 -8.00
N THR A 130 10.00 17.06 -7.31
CA THR A 130 11.38 17.57 -7.14
C THR A 130 12.34 17.00 -8.18
N ASN A 131 12.12 15.76 -8.62
CA ASN A 131 12.92 15.10 -9.63
C ASN A 131 12.05 14.25 -10.57
N ILE A 132 12.43 14.20 -11.84
CA ILE A 132 11.87 13.25 -12.81
C ILE A 132 12.80 12.05 -12.90
N ILE A 133 12.22 10.85 -12.88
CA ILE A 133 12.91 9.59 -13.14
C ILE A 133 12.53 9.21 -14.57
N PRO A 134 13.44 9.39 -15.55
CA PRO A 134 13.12 9.22 -16.97
C PRO A 134 12.43 7.87 -17.24
N GLU A 135 11.36 7.95 -18.03
CA GLU A 135 10.55 6.82 -18.49
C GLU A 135 9.91 5.96 -17.38
N ARG A 136 10.03 6.34 -16.10
CA ARG A 136 9.54 5.46 -15.01
C ARG A 136 8.70 6.18 -13.99
N GLY A 137 8.95 7.46 -13.71
CA GLY A 137 8.37 8.07 -12.52
C GLY A 137 8.84 9.47 -12.19
N ALA A 138 8.57 9.82 -10.95
CA ALA A 138 9.02 11.07 -10.35
C ALA A 138 9.20 10.90 -8.85
N ILE A 139 9.93 11.84 -8.26
CA ILE A 139 10.04 11.97 -6.81
C ILE A 139 9.13 13.11 -6.37
N ILE A 140 8.23 12.79 -5.43
CA ILE A 140 7.27 13.73 -4.85
C ILE A 140 7.76 14.09 -3.45
N GLU A 141 7.74 15.37 -3.14
CA GLU A 141 8.09 15.90 -1.83
C GLU A 141 6.94 16.70 -1.23
N THR A 142 6.68 16.51 0.06
CA THR A 142 5.71 17.29 0.83
C THR A 142 6.22 17.50 2.25
N LYS A 143 5.52 18.36 2.98
CA LYS A 143 5.73 18.59 4.41
C LYS A 143 4.43 18.26 5.13
N GLY A 144 4.51 17.55 6.25
CA GLY A 144 3.31 17.21 7.01
C GLY A 144 3.50 16.08 8.00
N ALA A 145 2.38 15.54 8.45
CA ALA A 145 2.40 14.41 9.36
C ALA A 145 2.65 13.10 8.59
N LEU A 146 3.50 12.24 9.16
CA LEU A 146 3.82 10.92 8.62
C LEU A 146 3.56 9.87 9.71
N ILE A 147 2.74 8.88 9.39
CA ILE A 147 2.49 7.74 10.28
C ILE A 147 2.79 6.47 9.52
N GLN A 148 3.76 5.69 9.98
CA GLN A 148 4.07 4.36 9.44
C GLN A 148 3.42 3.25 10.26
N GLY A 149 2.85 2.30 9.53
CA GLY A 149 2.32 1.06 10.07
C GLY A 149 3.23 -0.13 9.84
N VAL A 150 2.84 -1.25 10.46
CA VAL A 150 3.56 -2.54 10.37
C VAL A 150 2.87 -3.52 9.42
N TRP A 151 1.65 -3.22 8.97
CA TRP A 151 0.95 -4.02 7.98
C TRP A 151 -0.06 -3.21 7.17
N GLY A 152 -0.23 -3.59 5.92
CA GLY A 152 -1.22 -3.05 5.00
C GLY A 152 -1.74 -4.12 4.04
N ASN A 153 -2.95 -3.95 3.52
CA ASN A 153 -3.62 -4.92 2.63
C ASN A 153 -3.36 -4.72 1.11
N GLY A 154 -2.36 -3.92 0.75
CA GLY A 154 -1.92 -3.68 -0.63
C GLY A 154 -2.71 -2.60 -1.39
N LYS A 155 -3.56 -1.82 -0.71
CA LYS A 155 -4.44 -0.84 -1.36
C LYS A 155 -4.10 0.59 -0.95
N THR A 156 -4.47 1.55 -1.78
CA THR A 156 -4.24 2.99 -1.53
C THR A 156 -5.54 3.78 -1.63
N THR A 157 -5.64 4.89 -0.89
CA THR A 157 -6.79 5.80 -0.98
C THR A 157 -6.39 7.22 -0.56
N TYR A 158 -7.28 8.17 -0.84
CA TYR A 158 -7.19 9.54 -0.34
C TYR A 158 -8.56 10.01 0.14
N GLY A 159 -8.61 10.55 1.34
CA GLY A 159 -9.86 11.01 1.92
C GLY A 159 -9.70 11.57 3.33
N VAL A 160 -10.84 12.00 3.87
CA VAL A 160 -10.91 12.67 5.17
C VAL A 160 -10.75 11.67 6.31
N VAL A 161 -9.87 11.99 7.26
CA VAL A 161 -9.69 11.22 8.50
C VAL A 161 -10.84 11.48 9.46
N GLN A 162 -11.48 10.41 9.91
CA GLN A 162 -12.57 10.45 10.88
C GLN A 162 -12.34 9.45 12.01
N PRO A 163 -11.95 9.92 13.20
CA PRO A 163 -11.90 9.09 14.41
C PRO A 163 -13.28 8.56 14.79
N THR A 164 -13.39 7.28 15.17
CA THR A 164 -14.63 6.73 15.71
C THR A 164 -14.98 7.28 17.09
N SER A 165 -13.97 7.76 17.82
CA SER A 165 -14.10 8.43 19.10
C SER A 165 -12.87 9.32 19.35
N ASN A 166 -12.97 10.23 20.32
CA ASN A 166 -11.83 11.00 20.82
C ASN A 166 -10.86 10.16 21.68
N ASP A 167 -11.21 8.91 21.94
CA ASP A 167 -10.42 7.91 22.65
C ASP A 167 -10.22 6.75 21.66
N LEU A 168 -9.07 6.70 21.00
CA LEU A 168 -8.70 5.65 20.06
C LEU A 168 -8.04 4.48 20.78
N LEU A 169 -8.31 4.32 22.09
CA LEU A 169 -7.81 3.21 22.87
C LEU A 169 -8.80 2.05 22.98
N LYS A 170 -10.01 2.19 22.41
CA LYS A 170 -11.07 1.20 22.51
C LYS A 170 -11.18 0.32 21.28
N GLU A 171 -11.76 -0.85 21.49
CA GLU A 171 -12.14 -1.76 20.43
C GLU A 171 -13.15 -1.08 19.50
N LEU A 172 -12.94 -1.24 18.20
CA LEU A 172 -13.91 -0.89 17.18
C LEU A 172 -15.02 -1.93 17.17
N VAL A 173 -16.25 -1.50 17.41
CA VAL A 173 -17.44 -2.34 17.35
C VAL A 173 -18.38 -1.89 16.23
N VAL A 174 -19.23 -2.78 15.75
CA VAL A 174 -20.13 -2.53 14.60
C VAL A 174 -21.03 -1.33 14.84
N GLU A 175 -21.49 -1.12 16.08
CA GLU A 175 -22.39 -0.04 16.48
C GLU A 175 -21.76 1.35 16.31
N GLN A 176 -20.42 1.43 16.32
CA GLN A 176 -19.72 2.69 16.05
C GLN A 176 -19.71 3.04 14.56
N LEU A 177 -19.92 2.06 13.66
CA LEU A 177 -19.93 2.27 12.22
C LEU A 177 -21.31 2.76 11.75
N ASN A 178 -21.45 4.08 11.64
CA ASN A 178 -22.66 4.72 11.14
C ASN A 178 -22.46 5.35 9.74
N ILE A 179 -23.56 5.73 9.10
CA ILE A 179 -23.56 6.29 7.73
C ILE A 179 -22.74 7.59 7.57
N GLY A 180 -22.44 8.29 8.66
CA GLY A 180 -21.59 9.48 8.66
C GLY A 180 -20.14 9.20 8.26
N PHE A 181 -19.68 7.95 8.34
CA PHE A 181 -18.34 7.55 7.87
C PHE A 181 -18.28 7.20 6.39
N ARG A 182 -19.40 7.33 5.65
CA ARG A 182 -19.42 7.07 4.21
C ARG A 182 -18.38 7.92 3.51
N GLY A 183 -17.47 7.27 2.79
CA GLY A 183 -16.41 7.95 2.05
C GLY A 183 -15.28 8.51 2.92
N ALA A 184 -15.27 8.26 4.23
CA ALA A 184 -14.20 8.68 5.14
C ALA A 184 -13.16 7.56 5.34
N ILE A 185 -11.97 7.95 5.81
CA ILE A 185 -10.96 7.02 6.31
C ILE A 185 -11.12 6.97 7.83
N ILE A 186 -11.59 5.84 8.33
CA ILE A 186 -11.88 5.65 9.75
C ILE A 186 -10.58 5.37 10.50
N THR A 187 -10.41 5.97 11.68
CA THR A 187 -9.36 5.59 12.62
C THR A 187 -9.97 5.03 13.91
N ALA A 188 -9.46 3.89 14.38
CA ALA A 188 -9.91 3.26 15.63
C ALA A 188 -8.75 2.56 16.35
N GLY A 189 -8.99 2.14 17.60
CA GLY A 189 -7.97 1.50 18.42
C GLY A 189 -7.58 0.11 17.93
N PHE A 190 -8.47 -0.86 18.07
CA PHE A 190 -8.21 -2.21 17.58
C PHE A 190 -9.46 -2.95 17.15
N CYS A 191 -9.31 -4.01 16.35
CA CYS A 191 -10.42 -4.82 15.85
C CYS A 191 -10.19 -6.32 16.08
N ARG A 192 -11.21 -7.03 16.60
CA ARG A 192 -11.18 -8.49 16.81
C ARG A 192 -12.25 -9.25 16.06
N SER A 193 -13.30 -8.55 15.64
CA SER A 193 -14.49 -9.14 15.03
C SER A 193 -14.44 -9.02 13.49
N PRO A 194 -14.66 -10.11 12.75
CA PRO A 194 -14.79 -10.04 11.29
C PRO A 194 -16.00 -9.20 10.86
N GLU A 195 -17.07 -9.21 11.64
CA GLU A 195 -18.30 -8.45 11.37
C GLU A 195 -18.04 -6.94 11.27
N VAL A 196 -17.04 -6.42 11.99
CA VAL A 196 -16.61 -5.01 11.90
C VAL A 196 -16.04 -4.68 10.53
N LEU A 197 -15.20 -5.55 9.96
CA LEU A 197 -14.62 -5.33 8.63
C LEU A 197 -15.70 -5.42 7.54
N GLU A 198 -16.63 -6.36 7.68
CA GLU A 198 -17.76 -6.51 6.77
C GLU A 198 -18.70 -5.30 6.84
N ALA A 199 -19.05 -4.85 8.06
CA ALA A 199 -19.88 -3.68 8.29
C ALA A 199 -19.25 -2.40 7.72
N ALA A 200 -17.93 -2.22 7.85
CA ALA A 200 -17.23 -1.09 7.26
C ALA A 200 -17.31 -1.08 5.72
N GLY A 201 -17.32 -2.26 5.09
CA GLY A 201 -17.59 -2.40 3.66
C GLY A 201 -19.02 -2.05 3.26
N ILE A 202 -20.00 -2.35 4.11
CA ILE A 202 -21.43 -2.01 3.90
C ILE A 202 -21.70 -0.49 4.04
N VAL A 203 -20.94 0.21 4.89
CA VAL A 203 -21.01 1.69 5.12
C VAL A 203 -20.29 2.52 4.03
N PRO A 204 -19.92 1.88 2.91
CA PRO A 204 -18.69 2.13 2.14
C PRO A 204 -17.72 3.19 2.71
N VAL A 205 -16.87 2.78 3.64
CA VAL A 205 -15.73 3.60 4.07
C VAL A 205 -14.66 3.66 2.97
N LYS A 206 -13.90 4.75 2.90
CA LYS A 206 -12.76 4.87 1.95
C LYS A 206 -11.52 4.12 2.41
N GLY A 207 -11.38 3.86 3.71
CA GLY A 207 -10.25 3.16 4.30
C GLY A 207 -10.38 3.02 5.82
N LEU A 208 -9.51 2.21 6.41
CA LEU A 208 -9.48 1.93 7.84
C LEU A 208 -8.03 1.93 8.36
N ILE A 209 -7.79 2.67 9.43
CA ILE A 209 -6.51 2.70 10.15
C ILE A 209 -6.75 2.22 11.58
N LEU A 210 -6.07 1.16 11.98
CA LEU A 210 -6.16 0.59 13.32
C LEU A 210 -4.82 0.62 14.02
N GLY A 211 -4.83 0.76 15.35
CA GLY A 211 -3.68 0.45 16.18
C GLY A 211 -3.32 -1.02 16.04
N SER A 212 -4.27 -1.92 16.25
CA SER A 212 -4.05 -3.36 16.06
C SER A 212 -5.25 -4.13 15.54
N MET A 213 -5.04 -5.38 15.15
CA MET A 213 -6.11 -6.27 14.72
C MET A 213 -5.81 -7.72 15.11
N SER A 214 -6.83 -8.56 15.35
CA SER A 214 -6.57 -9.99 15.54
C SER A 214 -5.96 -10.63 14.29
N ALA A 215 -4.90 -11.43 14.46
CA ALA A 215 -4.15 -12.01 13.34
C ALA A 215 -4.99 -12.94 12.45
N ASN A 216 -6.01 -13.60 13.03
CA ASN A 216 -6.97 -14.43 12.29
C ASN A 216 -7.80 -13.64 11.26
N LEU A 217 -7.88 -12.31 11.37
CA LEU A 217 -8.60 -11.45 10.43
C LEU A 217 -7.78 -11.11 9.17
N ILE A 218 -6.47 -11.39 9.13
CA ILE A 218 -5.60 -11.09 7.98
C ILE A 218 -6.19 -11.60 6.65
N PRO A 219 -6.67 -12.85 6.52
CA PRO A 219 -7.23 -13.35 5.27
C PRO A 219 -8.49 -12.58 4.82
N LEU A 220 -9.31 -12.12 5.75
CA LEU A 220 -10.50 -11.32 5.46
C LEU A 220 -10.10 -9.89 5.08
N ALA A 221 -9.21 -9.26 5.85
CA ALA A 221 -8.73 -7.90 5.60
C ALA A 221 -8.05 -7.74 4.23
N LYS A 222 -7.35 -8.77 3.73
CA LYS A 222 -6.82 -8.79 2.35
C LYS A 222 -7.90 -8.75 1.27
N LYS A 223 -9.07 -9.36 1.54
CA LYS A 223 -10.21 -9.42 0.61
C LYS A 223 -11.09 -8.16 0.61
N MET A 224 -10.99 -7.31 1.62
CA MET A 224 -11.77 -6.06 1.69
C MET A 224 -11.40 -5.11 0.55
N ASP A 225 -12.38 -4.49 -0.09
CA ASP A 225 -12.18 -3.60 -1.24
C ASP A 225 -11.63 -2.21 -0.89
N TYR A 226 -11.48 -1.92 0.41
CA TYR A 226 -10.91 -0.67 0.92
C TYR A 226 -9.54 -0.90 1.59
N PRO A 227 -8.66 0.11 1.65
CA PRO A 227 -7.37 -0.01 2.32
C PRO A 227 -7.50 -0.18 3.83
N ILE A 228 -6.70 -1.09 4.39
CA ILE A 228 -6.59 -1.33 5.82
C ILE A 228 -5.13 -1.23 6.22
N MET A 229 -4.79 -0.31 7.11
CA MET A 229 -3.45 -0.15 7.69
C MET A 229 -3.47 -0.44 9.19
N ILE A 230 -2.48 -1.19 9.66
CA ILE A 230 -2.28 -1.53 11.07
C ILE A 230 -1.00 -0.88 11.57
N ILE A 231 -1.07 -0.11 12.65
CA ILE A 231 0.04 0.69 13.15
C ILE A 231 0.97 -0.13 14.06
N ASP A 232 0.44 -0.86 15.05
CA ASP A 232 1.20 -1.47 16.15
C ASP A 232 1.16 -3.01 16.18
N GLY A 233 0.50 -3.62 15.20
CA GLY A 233 0.57 -5.06 14.93
C GLY A 233 -0.70 -5.82 15.27
N PHE A 234 -0.56 -7.09 15.67
CA PHE A 234 -1.69 -8.02 15.69
C PHE A 234 -2.14 -8.45 17.09
N ARG A 235 -2.08 -7.51 18.05
CA ARG A 235 -2.47 -7.74 19.45
C ARG A 235 -3.89 -7.20 19.72
N GLU A 236 -4.39 -7.43 20.93
CA GLU A 236 -5.61 -6.77 21.43
C GLU A 236 -5.22 -5.53 22.26
N THR A 237 -4.47 -4.62 21.64
CA THR A 237 -3.93 -3.44 22.32
C THR A 237 -4.31 -2.18 21.57
N PRO A 238 -4.56 -1.07 22.28
CA PRO A 238 -4.83 0.19 21.63
C PRO A 238 -3.65 0.68 20.78
N MET A 239 -3.95 1.66 19.93
CA MET A 239 -2.95 2.40 19.18
C MET A 239 -1.95 3.10 20.13
N ASN A 240 -0.69 3.20 19.72
CA ASN A 240 0.30 3.98 20.44
C ASN A 240 -0.10 5.47 20.49
N LYS A 241 0.24 6.13 21.60
CA LYS A 241 -0.19 7.51 21.87
C LYS A 241 0.32 8.54 20.86
N ALA A 242 1.48 8.30 20.24
CA ALA A 242 2.03 9.23 19.26
C ALA A 242 1.15 9.26 17.99
N ALA A 243 0.79 8.09 17.46
CA ALA A 243 -0.10 8.01 16.30
C ALA A 243 -1.53 8.47 16.63
N GLU A 244 -2.07 8.09 17.79
CA GLU A 244 -3.38 8.55 18.25
C GLU A 244 -3.45 10.08 18.26
N LYS A 245 -2.45 10.73 18.88
CA LYS A 245 -2.38 12.20 18.95
C LYS A 245 -2.42 12.83 17.56
N ILE A 246 -1.60 12.35 16.64
CA ILE A 246 -1.55 12.89 15.27
C ILE A 246 -2.90 12.72 14.55
N LEU A 247 -3.53 11.54 14.66
CA LEU A 247 -4.80 11.28 13.97
C LEU A 247 -5.95 12.12 14.54
N ILE A 248 -6.00 12.31 15.86
CA ILE A 248 -6.99 13.18 16.52
C ILE A 248 -6.78 14.65 16.14
N GLU A 249 -5.53 15.15 16.20
CA GLU A 249 -5.19 16.54 15.84
C GLU A 249 -5.45 16.86 14.36
N ASN A 250 -5.50 15.84 13.51
CA ASN A 250 -5.78 15.97 12.08
C ASN A 250 -7.15 15.41 11.68
N LYS A 251 -8.09 15.32 12.64
CA LYS A 251 -9.50 15.09 12.34
C LYS A 251 -9.99 16.08 11.27
N ASP A 252 -10.85 15.60 10.38
CA ASP A 252 -11.45 16.36 9.27
C ASP A 252 -10.44 16.81 8.18
N LYS A 253 -9.16 16.43 8.27
CA LYS A 253 -8.18 16.66 7.21
C LYS A 253 -8.05 15.46 6.29
N ASN A 254 -7.55 15.69 5.08
CA ASN A 254 -7.28 14.59 4.15
C ASN A 254 -5.96 13.88 4.48
N ILE A 255 -5.97 12.56 4.37
CA ILE A 255 -4.79 11.70 4.45
C ILE A 255 -4.64 10.91 3.15
N ALA A 256 -3.42 10.86 2.64
CA ALA A 256 -3.00 9.89 1.65
C ALA A 256 -2.61 8.61 2.37
N LEU A 257 -3.43 7.57 2.22
CA LEU A 257 -3.22 6.28 2.86
C LEU A 257 -2.70 5.29 1.81
N ASN A 258 -1.43 4.89 1.97
CA ASN A 258 -0.81 3.83 1.20
C ASN A 258 -0.66 2.60 2.10
N ALA A 259 -1.66 1.73 2.12
CA ALA A 259 -1.63 0.50 2.90
C ALA A 259 -0.91 -0.64 2.16
N GLN A 260 0.26 -0.36 1.58
CA GLN A 260 1.08 -1.37 0.90
C GLN A 260 1.58 -2.45 1.85
N GLU A 261 2.02 -3.59 1.31
CA GLU A 261 2.69 -4.61 2.11
C GLU A 261 4.02 -4.08 2.66
N LEU A 262 4.36 -4.49 3.88
CA LEU A 262 5.62 -4.12 4.51
C LEU A 262 6.78 -4.86 3.81
N ASP A 263 7.65 -4.12 3.13
CA ASP A 263 8.93 -4.61 2.62
C ASP A 263 10.07 -3.81 3.24
N THR A 264 10.61 -4.37 4.32
CA THR A 264 11.69 -3.72 5.05
C THR A 264 13.02 -3.73 4.28
N PHE A 265 13.19 -4.56 3.25
CA PHE A 265 14.42 -4.55 2.43
C PHE A 265 14.42 -3.37 1.47
N GLN A 266 13.27 -3.06 0.88
CA GLN A 266 13.09 -1.90 0.00
C GLN A 266 12.75 -0.60 0.75
N GLY A 267 12.51 -0.68 2.07
CA GLY A 267 12.10 0.47 2.87
C GLY A 267 10.65 0.88 2.62
N ASN A 268 9.82 -0.04 2.11
CA ASN A 268 8.42 0.21 1.85
C ASN A 268 7.61 -0.12 3.11
N PHE A 269 7.00 0.89 3.70
CA PHE A 269 6.10 0.76 4.83
C PHE A 269 4.67 1.10 4.40
N PRO A 270 3.65 0.43 4.95
CA PRO A 270 2.31 1.00 4.98
C PRO A 270 2.38 2.36 5.68
N GLU A 271 1.77 3.39 5.10
CA GLU A 271 1.87 4.74 5.64
C GLU A 271 0.65 5.62 5.38
N GLY A 272 0.45 6.58 6.27
CA GLY A 272 -0.48 7.70 6.12
C GLY A 272 0.27 9.02 6.11
N ILE A 273 0.01 9.86 5.10
CA ILE A 273 0.61 11.19 4.93
C ILE A 273 -0.48 12.25 4.95
N ILE A 274 -0.36 13.22 5.85
CA ILE A 274 -1.26 14.37 5.95
C ILE A 274 -0.44 15.62 5.62
N SER A 275 -0.58 16.12 4.39
CA SER A 275 0.11 17.32 3.94
C SER A 275 -0.34 18.54 4.75
N GLN A 276 0.62 19.36 5.19
CA GLN A 276 0.38 20.56 5.98
C GLN A 276 1.09 21.74 5.34
N SER A 277 0.41 22.90 5.33
CA SER A 277 1.06 24.16 5.00
C SER A 277 1.83 24.65 6.23
N SER A 278 3.14 24.38 6.28
CA SER A 278 4.02 24.93 7.31
C SER A 278 5.02 25.92 6.70
N THR A 279 5.32 26.99 7.43
CA THR A 279 6.43 27.91 7.11
C THR A 279 7.78 27.37 7.55
N SER A 280 7.80 26.36 8.43
CA SER A 280 9.04 25.69 8.81
C SER A 280 9.56 24.79 7.69
N GLU A 281 10.88 24.61 7.66
CA GLU A 281 11.55 23.65 6.79
C GLU A 281 12.06 22.51 7.67
N PRO A 282 11.21 21.51 7.98
CA PRO A 282 11.66 20.37 8.76
C PRO A 282 12.69 19.56 7.96
N ASP A 283 13.64 18.96 8.65
CA ASP A 283 14.60 18.06 8.02
C ASP A 283 13.92 16.77 7.53
N LEU A 284 14.54 16.12 6.54
CA LEU A 284 14.21 14.74 6.17
C LEU A 284 14.63 13.82 7.33
N PRO A 285 13.74 12.92 7.78
CA PRO A 285 14.05 12.08 8.93
C PRO A 285 15.05 10.99 8.53
N SER A 286 15.89 10.57 9.48
CA SER A 286 16.87 9.50 9.24
C SER A 286 16.20 8.12 9.30
N GLU A 287 16.42 7.28 8.29
CA GLU A 287 15.85 5.92 8.19
C GLU A 287 16.44 4.93 9.21
N VAL A 288 17.68 5.19 9.65
CA VAL A 288 18.40 4.36 10.62
C VAL A 288 19.06 5.22 11.67
N GLU A 289 18.96 4.78 12.91
CA GLU A 289 19.60 5.44 14.04
C GLU A 289 20.20 4.42 15.02
N THR A 290 21.16 4.88 15.81
CA THR A 290 21.78 4.04 16.84
C THR A 290 20.99 4.15 18.13
N LEU A 291 20.57 2.99 18.66
CA LEU A 291 20.00 2.91 20.01
C LEU A 291 21.07 3.36 21.02
N LYS A 292 20.76 4.40 21.79
CA LYS A 292 21.59 4.98 22.85
C LYS A 292 20.72 5.61 23.92
N ALA A 293 21.29 5.92 25.08
CA ALA A 293 20.62 6.65 26.14
C ALA A 293 20.04 7.98 25.64
N GLY A 294 18.88 8.37 26.17
CA GLY A 294 18.12 9.57 25.79
C GLY A 294 17.26 9.42 24.53
N LYS A 295 17.22 8.24 23.90
CA LYS A 295 16.36 7.98 22.74
C LYS A 295 14.99 7.49 23.17
N LYS A 296 13.95 8.11 22.60
CA LYS A 296 12.59 7.59 22.67
C LYS A 296 12.46 6.35 21.80
N VAL A 297 11.77 5.35 22.34
CA VAL A 297 11.57 4.05 21.71
C VAL A 297 10.16 3.56 21.93
N ILE A 298 9.65 2.80 20.96
CA ILE A 298 8.46 2.00 21.11
C ILE A 298 8.85 0.53 21.32
N ILE A 299 8.12 -0.13 22.22
CA ILE A 299 8.31 -1.55 22.50
C ILE A 299 7.49 -2.35 21.51
N ILE A 300 8.14 -3.05 20.59
CA ILE A 300 7.45 -3.77 19.51
C ILE A 300 7.09 -5.23 19.90
N ASN A 301 7.72 -5.77 20.95
CA ASN A 301 7.45 -7.13 21.39
C ASN A 301 7.57 -7.31 22.92
N GLY A 302 6.78 -8.24 23.46
CA GLY A 302 6.69 -8.57 24.88
C GLY A 302 5.47 -7.96 25.58
N PRO A 303 5.36 -8.14 26.91
CA PRO A 303 4.18 -7.75 27.69
C PRO A 303 3.92 -6.24 27.75
N GLN A 304 4.95 -5.43 27.54
CA GLN A 304 4.85 -3.96 27.58
C GLN A 304 4.60 -3.34 26.19
N ALA A 305 4.53 -4.14 25.11
CA ALA A 305 4.20 -3.62 23.78
C ALA A 305 2.71 -3.21 23.71
N PRO A 306 2.33 -2.13 22.99
CA PRO A 306 3.15 -1.21 22.21
C PRO A 306 3.46 0.12 22.94
N GLN A 307 3.93 0.08 24.20
CA GLN A 307 4.20 1.30 24.98
C GLN A 307 5.45 2.05 24.48
N ILE A 308 5.41 3.38 24.64
CA ILE A 308 6.52 4.29 24.36
C ILE A 308 7.26 4.59 25.67
N GLY A 309 8.58 4.63 25.60
CA GLY A 309 9.45 5.03 26.71
C GLY A 309 10.75 5.65 26.21
N GLU A 310 11.65 5.96 27.14
CA GLU A 310 12.97 6.53 26.87
C GLU A 310 14.06 5.59 27.39
N ILE A 311 15.11 5.36 26.60
CA ILE A 311 16.26 4.57 27.03
C ILE A 311 17.06 5.36 28.07
N GLU A 312 17.11 4.89 29.31
CA GLU A 312 17.97 5.46 30.34
C GLU A 312 19.43 5.05 30.13
N LYS A 313 19.66 3.74 29.94
CA LYS A 313 20.98 3.20 29.66
C LYS A 313 20.91 1.87 28.92
N ILE A 314 21.97 1.60 28.17
CA ILE A 314 22.20 0.27 27.58
C ILE A 314 23.06 -0.53 28.54
N ILE A 315 22.59 -1.71 28.93
CA ILE A 315 23.31 -2.61 29.83
C ILE A 315 24.51 -3.19 29.07
N SER A 316 25.69 -3.12 29.68
CA SER A 316 26.92 -3.61 29.07
C SER A 316 26.94 -5.13 29.02
N GLY A 317 27.40 -5.67 27.88
CA GLY A 317 27.42 -7.11 27.63
C GLY A 317 26.06 -7.67 27.21
N LYS A 318 26.02 -8.98 26.94
CA LYS A 318 24.77 -9.70 26.75
C LYS A 318 24.37 -10.38 28.06
N GLN A 319 23.07 -10.56 28.26
CA GLN A 319 22.53 -11.35 29.36
C GLN A 319 21.64 -12.44 28.82
N VAL A 320 21.60 -13.56 29.54
CA VAL A 320 20.71 -14.69 29.24
C VAL A 320 19.35 -14.41 29.88
N LEU A 321 18.33 -14.33 29.05
CA LEU A 321 16.94 -14.20 29.49
C LEU A 321 16.41 -15.50 30.08
N SER A 322 15.27 -15.43 30.78
CA SER A 322 14.60 -16.62 31.36
C SER A 322 14.21 -17.69 30.34
N ASN A 323 14.10 -17.32 29.06
CA ASN A 323 13.84 -18.24 27.94
C ASN A 323 15.13 -18.81 27.31
N GLY A 324 16.30 -18.54 27.88
CA GLY A 324 17.60 -19.02 27.40
C GLY A 324 18.22 -18.19 26.27
N VAL A 325 17.56 -17.15 25.78
CA VAL A 325 18.10 -16.27 24.72
C VAL A 325 19.13 -15.31 25.31
N GLU A 326 20.32 -15.28 24.71
CA GLU A 326 21.38 -14.34 25.05
C GLU A 326 21.30 -13.07 24.19
N THR A 327 21.02 -11.92 24.79
CA THR A 327 20.83 -10.66 24.05
C THR A 327 21.30 -9.43 24.84
N GLN A 328 21.48 -8.31 24.15
CA GLN A 328 21.75 -7.02 24.78
C GLN A 328 20.44 -6.40 25.27
N LEU A 329 20.52 -5.74 26.43
CA LEU A 329 19.36 -5.18 27.12
C LEU A 329 19.51 -3.67 27.31
N ALA A 330 18.38 -2.98 27.33
CA ALA A 330 18.29 -1.58 27.72
C ALA A 330 17.35 -1.44 28.91
N GLU A 331 17.67 -0.49 29.77
CA GLU A 331 16.75 0.01 30.80
C GLU A 331 15.92 1.14 30.16
N VAL A 332 14.60 0.97 30.15
CA VAL A 332 13.65 1.87 29.50
C VAL A 332 12.67 2.38 30.53
N THR A 333 12.56 3.71 30.62
CA THR A 333 11.58 4.38 31.48
C THR A 333 10.32 4.66 30.68
N LEU A 334 9.23 4.06 31.16
CA LEU A 334 7.90 4.17 30.57
C LEU A 334 7.21 5.44 31.07
N ALA A 335 6.14 5.85 30.38
CA ALA A 335 5.38 7.06 30.72
C ALA A 335 4.76 7.07 32.15
N ASN A 336 4.71 5.93 32.84
CA ASN A 336 4.25 5.81 34.23
C ASN A 336 5.42 5.83 35.25
N GLU A 337 6.59 6.32 34.85
CA GLU A 337 7.83 6.37 35.65
C GLU A 337 8.34 4.99 36.12
N LYS A 338 7.84 3.91 35.53
CA LYS A 338 8.34 2.56 35.78
C LYS A 338 9.49 2.25 34.83
N SER A 339 10.67 2.03 35.40
CA SER A 339 11.81 1.46 34.67
C SER A 339 11.59 -0.05 34.45
N THR A 340 11.89 -0.52 33.24
CA THR A 340 11.86 -1.93 32.87
C THR A 340 13.05 -2.30 31.99
N ILE A 341 13.50 -3.55 32.11
CA ILE A 341 14.59 -4.09 31.30
C ILE A 341 14.00 -4.75 30.05
N ILE A 342 14.46 -4.33 28.88
CA ILE A 342 13.93 -4.78 27.59
C ILE A 342 15.08 -5.14 26.63
N PRO A 343 14.98 -6.26 25.88
CA PRO A 343 15.90 -6.56 24.79
C PRO A 343 15.97 -5.43 23.77
N LEU A 344 17.17 -5.04 23.34
CA LEU A 344 17.35 -4.05 22.28
C LEU A 344 16.60 -4.45 20.99
N THR A 345 16.48 -5.75 20.73
CA THR A 345 15.75 -6.31 19.58
C THR A 345 14.24 -6.11 19.64
N ASN A 346 13.70 -5.73 20.80
CA ASN A 346 12.28 -5.44 21.00
C ASN A 346 12.00 -3.93 21.06
N LEU A 347 13.00 -3.10 20.76
CA LEU A 347 12.90 -1.65 20.75
C LEU A 347 13.07 -1.15 19.33
N GLU A 348 12.20 -0.23 18.94
CA GLU A 348 12.33 0.54 17.71
C GLU A 348 12.35 2.02 18.06
N ILE A 349 13.22 2.80 17.42
CA ILE A 349 13.29 4.24 17.68
C ILE A 349 12.02 4.87 17.13
N ILE A 350 11.38 5.70 17.94
CA ILE A 350 10.25 6.52 17.55
C ILE A 350 10.67 7.99 17.68
N ASN A 351 10.54 8.71 16.58
CA ASN A 351 10.70 10.16 16.55
C ASN A 351 9.28 10.73 16.43
N ASP A 352 8.78 11.34 17.51
CA ASP A 352 7.40 11.82 17.70
C ASP A 352 7.26 13.35 17.70
#